data_AF-A0A9P6JFU5-F1
#
_entry.id   AF-A0A9P6JFU5-F1
#
_cell.length_a   1.000
_cell.length_b   1.000
_cell.length_c   1.000
_cell.angle_alpha   90.00
_cell.angle_beta   90.00
_cell.angle_gamma   90.00
#
_symmetry.space_group_name_H-M   'P 1'
#
loop_
_entity.id
_entity.type
_entity.pdbx_description
1 polymer ?
#
loop_
_entity_poly.entity_id
_entity_poly.type
_entity_poly.pdbx_seq_one_letter_code
_entity_poly.pdbx_strand_id
1 'polypeptide(L)'
;MPDHKSISLASDADSVKSVPSGTEHQVVTAQEVQEEMNSLLSVELALTLIHLDKDALQRLSAFAGLGGVLGGRVQKTIESAFIALLKTLGLMHIKPGFEAAIQQLSRYRPATMHGSGVTPLMDFFELVHVADLILQMVQVYYAEEMCKHIDKMDFLNEANKEKKAFERMIDDGVAAGLDKTIEVLIGQVEYILVMMQLPTDYNPDENTDIELQATRACQEAVTCLTTHTKMLVGCTDKHTLDVFFQELGLRLFNCLTKHLRSNIVSSQGGFVLICDLNHYYNFIVSLKQPVITPNFLALKELGNLFIIQSPSDLKQLIHDMERFGGILRVEDVFEFAEMRSDWKSIQRIVERDRLE
;
A
#
# COMPACT_ATOMS: atom_id res chain seq x y z
N MET A 1 -15.41 75.00 52.70
CA MET A 1 -14.70 76.14 52.07
C MET A 1 -13.24 75.73 51.90
N PRO A 2 -12.57 76.11 50.82
CA PRO A 2 -13.04 76.25 49.44
C PRO A 2 -12.56 75.00 48.63
N ASP A 3 -12.38 74.94 47.31
CA ASP A 3 -12.63 75.89 46.23
C ASP A 3 -13.08 75.17 44.93
N HIS A 4 -13.41 75.97 43.92
CA HIS A 4 -13.82 75.69 42.56
C HIS A 4 -12.66 75.37 41.60
N LYS A 5 -12.94 74.57 40.56
CA LYS A 5 -13.16 75.14 39.20
C LYS A 5 -13.73 74.13 38.20
N SER A 6 -14.63 74.65 37.37
CA SER A 6 -15.37 73.95 36.31
C SER A 6 -14.97 74.51 34.93
N ILE A 7 -15.57 73.94 33.87
CA ILE A 7 -15.67 74.47 32.49
C ILE A 7 -14.50 74.12 31.54
N SER A 8 -14.78 73.23 30.58
CA SER A 8 -14.94 73.65 29.19
C SER A 8 -15.73 72.61 28.38
N LEU A 9 -16.76 73.08 27.67
CA LEU A 9 -17.48 72.36 26.61
C LEU A 9 -17.21 73.12 25.31
N ALA A 10 -16.77 72.43 24.27
CA ALA A 10 -16.75 72.95 22.91
C ALA A 10 -16.99 71.81 21.92
N SER A 11 -17.98 72.01 21.05
CA SER A 11 -18.10 71.36 19.74
C SER A 11 -17.06 71.98 18.78
N ASP A 12 -16.81 71.54 17.54
CA ASP A 12 -17.65 70.89 16.53
C ASP A 12 -16.78 70.18 15.45
N ALA A 13 -17.45 69.46 14.56
CA ALA A 13 -17.10 69.22 13.14
C ALA A 13 -16.09 68.13 12.68
N ASP A 14 -16.52 67.52 11.56
CA ASP A 14 -15.77 66.90 10.45
C ASP A 14 -15.07 65.53 10.56
N SER A 15 -15.89 64.51 10.33
CA SER A 15 -15.88 63.73 9.07
C SER A 15 -14.52 63.39 8.42
N VAL A 16 -13.99 62.20 8.73
CA VAL A 16 -13.29 61.37 7.73
C VAL A 16 -13.80 59.94 7.81
N LYS A 17 -14.44 59.46 6.73
CA LYS A 17 -14.72 58.03 6.54
C LYS A 17 -13.43 57.34 6.10
N SER A 18 -12.90 56.43 6.92
CA SER A 18 -11.97 55.39 6.47
C SER A 18 -12.77 54.13 6.13
N VAL A 19 -12.66 53.69 4.88
CA VAL A 19 -13.19 52.39 4.43
C VAL A 19 -12.13 51.34 4.73
N PRO A 20 -12.43 50.27 5.49
CA PRO A 20 -11.57 49.09 5.49
C PRO A 20 -11.85 48.29 4.21
N SER A 21 -11.07 48.57 3.16
CA SER A 21 -10.89 47.62 2.06
C SER A 21 -9.85 46.59 2.52
N GLY A 22 -10.28 45.37 2.79
CA GLY A 22 -9.40 44.31 3.26
C GLY A 22 -10.10 42.98 3.07
N THR A 23 -9.61 42.17 2.15
CA THR A 23 -10.10 40.82 1.88
C THR A 23 -9.96 39.99 3.15
N GLU A 24 -11.08 39.58 3.75
CA GLU A 24 -11.07 38.57 4.80
C GLU A 24 -10.65 37.23 4.18
N HIS A 25 -9.35 36.95 4.20
CA HIS A 25 -8.86 35.58 4.09
C HIS A 25 -9.37 34.83 5.31
N GLN A 26 -10.47 34.09 5.13
CA GLN A 26 -10.91 33.09 6.08
C GLN A 26 -9.74 32.14 6.32
N VAL A 27 -9.21 32.18 7.55
CA VAL A 27 -8.19 31.24 8.00
C VAL A 27 -8.92 29.92 8.25
N VAL A 28 -8.98 29.09 7.22
CA VAL A 28 -9.51 27.72 7.32
C VAL A 28 -8.72 27.02 8.41
N THR A 29 -9.43 26.55 9.44
CA THR A 29 -8.80 25.93 10.60
C THR A 29 -8.26 24.55 10.24
N ALA A 30 -7.25 24.07 10.99
CA ALA A 30 -6.73 22.72 10.78
C ALA A 30 -7.80 21.62 10.98
N GLN A 31 -8.92 21.92 11.65
CA GLN A 31 -10.06 21.02 11.80
C GLN A 31 -10.98 21.05 10.59
N GLU A 32 -11.26 22.22 9.99
CA GLU A 32 -11.99 22.30 8.71
C GLU A 32 -11.18 21.67 7.57
N VAL A 33 -9.85 21.80 7.56
CA VAL A 33 -8.97 21.05 6.63
C VAL A 33 -9.01 19.55 6.93
N GLN A 34 -9.07 19.13 8.20
CA GLN A 34 -9.22 17.71 8.57
C GLN A 34 -10.58 17.15 8.13
N GLU A 35 -11.64 17.98 8.14
CA GLU A 35 -13.00 17.60 7.70
C GLU A 35 -13.16 17.66 6.17
N GLU A 36 -12.49 18.56 5.45
CA GLU A 36 -12.31 18.48 3.99
C GLU A 36 -11.40 17.30 3.57
N MET A 37 -10.56 16.79 4.48
CA MET A 37 -9.73 15.60 4.31
C MET A 37 -10.41 14.30 4.75
N ASN A 38 -11.66 14.32 5.23
CA ASN A 38 -12.39 13.11 5.60
C ASN A 38 -12.80 12.31 4.36
N SER A 39 -11.93 11.36 4.00
CA SER A 39 -12.06 10.40 2.92
C SER A 39 -12.24 11.00 1.52
N LEU A 40 -11.25 10.74 0.67
CA LEU A 40 -11.28 11.05 -0.78
C LEU A 40 -12.49 10.44 -1.50
N LEU A 41 -13.20 9.49 -0.86
CA LEU A 41 -14.49 8.95 -1.26
C LEU A 41 -15.55 9.24 -0.18
N SER A 42 -16.66 9.86 -0.56
CA SER A 42 -17.83 10.13 0.29
C SER A 42 -18.98 9.15 0.00
N VAL A 43 -19.39 8.43 1.04
CA VAL A 43 -20.57 7.53 1.04
C VAL A 43 -21.87 8.33 0.93
N GLU A 44 -21.94 9.50 1.56
CA GLU A 44 -23.12 10.38 1.52
C GLU A 44 -23.37 10.94 0.13
N LEU A 45 -22.32 11.32 -0.61
CA LEU A 45 -22.43 11.72 -2.01
C LEU A 45 -22.95 10.55 -2.87
N ALA A 46 -22.43 9.34 -2.67
CA ALA A 46 -22.89 8.16 -3.38
C ALA A 46 -24.38 7.85 -3.08
N LEU A 47 -24.80 7.90 -1.82
CA LEU A 47 -26.21 7.79 -1.41
C LEU A 47 -27.07 8.85 -2.09
N THR A 48 -26.65 10.11 -2.07
CA THR A 48 -27.39 11.24 -2.65
C THR A 48 -27.58 11.07 -4.15
N LEU A 49 -26.54 10.66 -4.89
CA LEU A 49 -26.63 10.38 -6.31
C LEU A 49 -27.54 9.17 -6.62
N ILE A 50 -27.47 8.10 -5.82
CA ILE A 50 -28.38 6.95 -5.93
C ILE A 50 -29.84 7.36 -5.69
N HIS A 51 -30.12 8.21 -4.69
CA HIS A 51 -31.46 8.73 -4.44
C HIS A 51 -31.99 9.61 -5.58
N LEU A 52 -31.14 10.49 -6.14
CA LEU A 52 -31.50 11.33 -7.29
C LEU A 52 -31.84 10.52 -8.55
N ASP A 53 -31.10 9.44 -8.81
CA ASP A 53 -31.41 8.50 -9.89
C ASP A 53 -32.71 7.74 -9.58
N LYS A 54 -32.90 7.24 -8.36
CA LYS A 54 -34.13 6.54 -7.94
C LYS A 54 -35.38 7.40 -8.15
N ASP A 55 -35.31 8.70 -7.81
CA ASP A 55 -36.40 9.64 -8.05
C ASP A 55 -36.61 9.95 -9.54
N ALA A 56 -35.55 9.89 -10.37
CA ALA A 56 -35.68 9.94 -11.83
C ALA A 56 -36.37 8.68 -12.38
N LEU A 57 -35.98 7.50 -11.93
CA LEU A 57 -36.60 6.23 -12.34
C LEU A 57 -38.07 6.14 -11.91
N GLN A 58 -38.42 6.59 -10.70
CA GLN A 58 -39.82 6.68 -10.25
C GLN A 58 -40.65 7.59 -11.18
N ARG A 59 -40.13 8.76 -11.56
CA ARG A 59 -40.80 9.67 -12.53
C ARG A 59 -40.95 9.03 -13.91
N LEU A 60 -39.98 8.23 -14.37
CA LEU A 60 -40.07 7.47 -15.62
C LEU A 60 -41.07 6.31 -15.52
N SER A 61 -41.21 5.68 -14.36
CA SER A 61 -42.13 4.56 -14.13
C SER A 61 -43.60 4.93 -14.33
N ALA A 62 -43.98 6.20 -14.14
CA ALA A 62 -45.31 6.71 -14.45
C ALA A 62 -45.70 6.54 -15.94
N PHE A 63 -44.72 6.37 -16.82
CA PHE A 63 -44.90 6.13 -18.26
C PHE A 63 -44.77 4.65 -18.66
N ALA A 64 -44.60 3.72 -17.71
CA ALA A 64 -44.42 2.29 -17.99
C ALA A 64 -45.61 1.63 -18.71
N GLY A 65 -46.82 2.21 -18.61
CA GLY A 65 -48.00 1.76 -19.36
C GLY A 65 -48.02 2.14 -20.85
N LEU A 66 -47.06 2.95 -21.33
CA LEU A 66 -46.98 3.30 -22.74
C LEU A 66 -46.43 2.13 -23.56
N GLY A 67 -47.26 1.55 -24.43
CA GLY A 67 -46.83 0.49 -25.34
C GLY A 67 -46.01 0.97 -26.55
N GLY A 68 -45.52 0.02 -27.34
CA GLY A 68 -44.89 0.25 -28.63
C GLY A 68 -43.62 1.12 -28.56
N VAL A 69 -43.46 2.02 -29.54
CA VAL A 69 -42.26 2.86 -29.69
C VAL A 69 -42.02 3.76 -28.48
N LEU A 70 -43.08 4.24 -27.82
CA LEU A 70 -42.95 5.10 -26.65
C LEU A 70 -42.45 4.33 -25.43
N GLY A 71 -42.96 3.12 -25.17
CA GLY A 71 -42.45 2.24 -24.10
C GLY A 71 -40.97 1.92 -24.27
N GLY A 72 -40.55 1.55 -25.48
CA GLY A 72 -39.13 1.32 -25.78
C GLY A 72 -38.24 2.56 -25.58
N ARG A 73 -38.79 3.78 -25.75
CA ARG A 73 -38.06 5.01 -25.41
C ARG A 73 -37.98 5.24 -23.90
N VAL A 74 -39.02 4.90 -23.13
CA VAL A 74 -39.00 4.99 -21.65
C VAL A 74 -37.95 4.03 -21.08
N GLN A 75 -37.92 2.77 -21.53
CA GLN A 75 -36.93 1.77 -21.09
C GLN A 75 -35.49 2.23 -21.38
N LYS A 76 -35.20 2.72 -22.59
CA LYS A 76 -33.88 3.30 -22.93
C LYS A 76 -33.54 4.54 -22.11
N THR A 77 -34.52 5.31 -21.66
CA THR A 77 -34.28 6.47 -20.78
C THR A 77 -33.95 6.03 -19.36
N ILE A 78 -34.59 4.97 -18.85
CA ILE A 78 -34.26 4.32 -17.57
C ILE A 78 -32.80 3.81 -17.59
N GLU A 79 -32.42 3.08 -18.64
CA GLU A 79 -31.03 2.65 -18.87
C GLU A 79 -30.05 3.83 -18.89
N SER A 80 -30.40 4.89 -19.63
CA SER A 80 -29.53 6.07 -19.79
C SER A 80 -29.34 6.86 -18.49
N ALA A 81 -30.36 6.93 -17.62
CA ALA A 81 -30.28 7.57 -16.32
C ALA A 81 -29.30 6.83 -15.40
N PHE A 82 -29.48 5.52 -15.27
CA PHE A 82 -28.58 4.67 -14.47
C PHE A 82 -27.14 4.66 -15.00
N ILE A 83 -26.94 4.66 -16.33
CA ILE A 83 -25.61 4.81 -16.94
C ILE A 83 -25.01 6.18 -16.59
N ALA A 84 -25.80 7.25 -16.54
CA ALA A 84 -25.32 8.58 -16.14
C ALA A 84 -24.94 8.64 -14.64
N LEU A 85 -25.69 7.97 -13.76
CA LEU A 85 -25.32 7.77 -12.36
C LEU A 85 -23.94 7.09 -12.25
N LEU A 86 -23.77 5.93 -12.88
CA LEU A 86 -22.53 5.15 -12.81
C LEU A 86 -21.33 5.91 -13.38
N LYS A 87 -21.49 6.63 -14.49
CA LYS A 87 -20.43 7.44 -15.08
C LYS A 87 -20.05 8.62 -14.20
N THR A 88 -21.03 9.28 -13.59
CA THR A 88 -20.78 10.41 -12.69
C THR A 88 -20.05 9.92 -11.44
N LEU A 89 -20.57 8.89 -10.77
CA LEU A 89 -19.96 8.32 -9.57
C LEU A 89 -18.57 7.71 -9.86
N GLY A 90 -18.40 7.00 -10.97
CA GLY A 90 -17.13 6.40 -11.38
C GLY A 90 -16.08 7.46 -11.72
N LEU A 91 -16.36 8.30 -12.72
CA LEU A 91 -15.35 9.17 -13.32
C LEU A 91 -15.11 10.47 -12.55
N MET A 92 -16.09 10.96 -11.77
CA MET A 92 -15.96 12.23 -11.03
C MET A 92 -15.66 12.03 -9.54
N HIS A 93 -15.78 10.81 -9.01
CA HIS A 93 -15.64 10.54 -7.58
C HIS A 93 -14.70 9.36 -7.28
N ILE A 94 -15.07 8.13 -7.68
CA ILE A 94 -14.25 6.93 -7.44
C ILE A 94 -12.84 7.08 -8.02
N LYS A 95 -12.73 7.32 -9.33
CA LYS A 95 -11.43 7.37 -10.01
C LYS A 95 -10.54 8.51 -9.51
N PRO A 96 -11.01 9.77 -9.40
CA PRO A 96 -10.19 10.85 -8.83
C PRO A 96 -9.75 10.58 -7.38
N GLY A 97 -10.60 9.93 -6.58
CA GLY A 97 -10.25 9.54 -5.21
C GLY A 97 -9.08 8.55 -5.16
N PHE A 98 -9.13 7.48 -5.95
CA PHE A 98 -8.01 6.54 -6.08
C PHE A 98 -6.74 7.22 -6.64
N GLU A 99 -6.85 8.03 -7.70
CA GLU A 99 -5.71 8.76 -8.29
C GLU A 99 -5.04 9.70 -7.27
N ALA A 100 -5.83 10.42 -6.47
CA ALA A 100 -5.33 11.29 -5.41
C ALA A 100 -4.62 10.51 -4.30
N ALA A 101 -5.17 9.38 -3.86
CA ALA A 101 -4.55 8.55 -2.82
C ALA A 101 -3.23 7.91 -3.30
N ILE A 102 -3.18 7.41 -4.54
CA ILE A 102 -1.95 6.89 -5.15
C ILE A 102 -0.90 8.00 -5.26
N GLN A 103 -1.31 9.25 -5.53
CA GLN A 103 -0.40 10.40 -5.52
C GLN A 103 0.09 10.75 -4.10
N GLN A 104 -0.75 10.61 -3.06
CA GLN A 104 -0.34 10.77 -1.66
C GLN A 104 0.65 9.69 -1.22
N LEU A 105 0.38 8.41 -1.52
CA LEU A 105 1.31 7.29 -1.33
C LEU A 105 2.67 7.58 -1.98
N SER A 106 2.66 8.11 -3.21
CA SER A 106 3.88 8.46 -3.95
C SER A 106 4.69 9.63 -3.35
N ARG A 107 4.15 10.37 -2.38
CA ARG A 107 4.85 11.43 -1.64
C ARG A 107 5.43 10.96 -0.31
N TYR A 108 5.15 9.72 0.10
CA TYR A 108 5.71 9.12 1.30
C TYR A 108 7.24 9.21 1.31
N ARG A 109 7.82 9.50 2.47
CA ARG A 109 9.27 9.48 2.68
C ARG A 109 9.63 8.47 3.77
N PRO A 110 10.51 7.51 3.49
CA PRO A 110 11.01 6.59 4.50
C PRO A 110 11.63 7.29 5.71
N ALA A 111 11.47 6.69 6.89
CA ALA A 111 11.96 7.19 8.16
C ALA A 111 12.44 6.04 9.06
N THR A 112 13.37 6.30 9.98
CA THR A 112 14.01 5.24 10.78
C THR A 112 13.15 4.69 11.92
N MET A 113 12.06 5.38 12.30
CA MET A 113 11.13 4.90 13.32
C MET A 113 9.81 4.41 12.74
N HIS A 114 9.37 3.26 13.21
CA HIS A 114 8.00 2.80 13.06
C HIS A 114 7.02 3.74 13.80
N GLY A 115 5.94 4.15 13.14
CA GLY A 115 4.79 4.82 13.77
C GLY A 115 4.60 6.32 13.53
N SER A 116 5.61 7.09 13.10
CA SER A 116 5.43 8.54 12.88
C SER A 116 5.13 8.96 11.43
N GLY A 117 5.30 8.06 10.45
CA GLY A 117 5.20 8.41 9.03
C GLY A 117 4.10 7.69 8.23
N VAL A 118 3.43 6.68 8.79
CA VAL A 118 2.71 5.68 7.98
C VAL A 118 1.21 5.87 7.83
N THR A 119 0.70 7.04 8.24
CA THR A 119 -0.67 7.53 7.95
C THR A 119 -1.10 7.29 6.50
N PRO A 120 -0.28 7.60 5.45
CA PRO A 120 -0.72 7.43 4.06
C PRO A 120 -1.08 5.99 3.65
N LEU A 121 -0.51 4.97 4.31
CA LEU A 121 -0.90 3.58 4.06
C LEU A 121 -2.23 3.24 4.76
N MET A 122 -2.49 3.82 5.93
CA MET A 122 -3.75 3.66 6.66
C MET A 122 -4.89 4.32 5.89
N ASP A 123 -4.70 5.57 5.47
CA ASP A 123 -5.66 6.38 4.71
C ASP A 123 -6.07 5.68 3.40
N PHE A 124 -5.11 5.02 2.73
CA PHE A 124 -5.39 4.23 1.53
C PHE A 124 -6.25 2.99 1.81
N PHE A 125 -5.99 2.25 2.89
CA PHE A 125 -6.82 1.08 3.23
C PHE A 125 -8.24 1.47 3.66
N GLU A 126 -8.39 2.61 4.36
CA GLU A 126 -9.71 3.19 4.65
C GLU A 126 -10.47 3.57 3.37
N LEU A 127 -9.78 4.17 2.39
CA LEU A 127 -10.36 4.44 1.07
C LEU A 127 -10.84 3.18 0.37
N VAL A 128 -10.06 2.09 0.38
CA VAL A 128 -10.45 0.80 -0.22
C VAL A 128 -11.74 0.27 0.43
N HIS A 129 -11.89 0.34 1.75
CA HIS A 129 -13.12 -0.01 2.45
C HIS A 129 -14.32 0.84 2.01
N VAL A 130 -14.13 2.16 1.87
CA VAL A 130 -15.20 3.07 1.44
C VAL A 130 -15.60 2.80 -0.01
N ALA A 131 -14.63 2.46 -0.89
CA ALA A 131 -14.90 2.07 -2.26
C ALA A 131 -15.75 0.79 -2.34
N ASP A 132 -15.43 -0.24 -1.55
CA ASP A 132 -16.22 -1.48 -1.46
C ASP A 132 -17.64 -1.21 -0.93
N LEU A 133 -17.80 -0.38 0.10
CA LEU A 133 -19.13 0.00 0.60
C LEU A 133 -19.97 0.72 -0.47
N ILE A 134 -19.38 1.64 -1.22
CA ILE A 134 -20.05 2.33 -2.34
C ILE A 134 -20.42 1.32 -3.45
N LEU A 135 -19.54 0.35 -3.75
CA LEU A 135 -19.83 -0.72 -4.70
C LEU A 135 -21.01 -1.58 -4.25
N GLN A 136 -21.03 -2.02 -3.00
CA GLN A 136 -22.13 -2.79 -2.41
C GLN A 136 -23.46 -2.03 -2.49
N MET A 137 -23.47 -0.74 -2.17
CA MET A 137 -24.65 0.12 -2.32
C MET A 137 -25.17 0.17 -3.76
N VAL A 138 -24.28 0.34 -4.74
CA VAL A 138 -24.63 0.34 -6.18
C VAL A 138 -25.15 -1.03 -6.62
N GLN A 139 -24.57 -2.14 -6.13
CA GLN A 139 -25.02 -3.50 -6.43
C GLN A 139 -26.42 -3.78 -5.87
N VAL A 140 -26.71 -3.37 -4.63
CA VAL A 140 -28.05 -3.49 -4.01
C VAL A 140 -29.05 -2.62 -4.78
N TYR A 141 -28.73 -1.37 -5.07
CA TYR A 141 -29.61 -0.47 -5.83
C TYR A 141 -29.95 -1.03 -7.23
N TYR A 142 -28.95 -1.56 -7.95
CA TYR A 142 -29.17 -2.24 -9.23
C TYR A 142 -30.06 -3.49 -9.10
N ALA A 143 -29.86 -4.29 -8.05
CA ALA A 143 -30.66 -5.48 -7.80
C ALA A 143 -32.12 -5.14 -7.45
N GLU A 144 -32.36 -4.06 -6.70
CA GLU A 144 -33.69 -3.63 -6.30
C GLU A 144 -34.46 -2.89 -7.40
N GLU A 145 -33.84 -1.95 -8.12
CA GLU A 145 -34.53 -1.10 -9.09
C GLU A 145 -34.29 -1.53 -10.55
N MET A 146 -33.04 -1.69 -10.98
CA MET A 146 -32.75 -1.93 -12.40
C MET A 146 -33.20 -3.31 -12.89
N CYS A 147 -33.10 -4.35 -12.06
CA CYS A 147 -33.60 -5.69 -12.39
C CYS A 147 -35.13 -5.76 -12.61
N LYS A 148 -35.90 -4.70 -12.27
CA LYS A 148 -37.34 -4.59 -12.61
C LYS A 148 -37.56 -4.23 -14.09
N HIS A 149 -36.56 -3.66 -14.75
CA HIS A 149 -36.66 -3.07 -16.10
C HIS A 149 -35.72 -3.71 -17.13
N ILE A 150 -34.71 -4.46 -16.68
CA ILE A 150 -33.64 -5.02 -17.50
C ILE A 150 -33.40 -6.47 -17.10
N ASP A 151 -33.17 -7.35 -18.08
CA ASP A 151 -32.66 -8.69 -17.80
C ASP A 151 -31.17 -8.62 -17.41
N LYS A 152 -30.86 -8.99 -16.18
CA LYS A 152 -29.49 -9.10 -15.66
C LYS A 152 -28.59 -10.09 -16.43
N MET A 153 -29.17 -11.00 -17.20
CA MET A 153 -28.45 -11.96 -18.04
C MET A 153 -28.16 -11.44 -19.45
N ASP A 154 -28.76 -10.31 -19.86
CA ASP A 154 -28.45 -9.68 -21.14
C ASP A 154 -27.08 -8.98 -21.07
N PHE A 155 -26.06 -9.64 -21.60
CA PHE A 155 -24.70 -9.11 -21.70
C PHE A 155 -24.54 -8.05 -22.80
N LEU A 156 -25.53 -7.89 -23.69
CA LEU A 156 -25.55 -6.83 -24.71
C LEU A 156 -26.17 -5.53 -24.19
N ASN A 157 -26.91 -5.57 -23.08
CA ASN A 157 -27.48 -4.37 -22.47
C ASN A 157 -26.40 -3.39 -21.98
N GLU A 158 -26.54 -2.10 -22.33
CA GLU A 158 -25.54 -1.08 -22.02
C GLU A 158 -25.45 -0.76 -20.51
N ALA A 159 -26.55 -0.84 -19.75
CA ALA A 159 -26.50 -0.64 -18.30
C ALA A 159 -25.76 -1.78 -17.59
N ASN A 160 -25.93 -3.01 -18.07
CA ASN A 160 -25.18 -4.18 -17.57
C ASN A 160 -23.69 -4.09 -17.90
N LYS A 161 -23.33 -3.53 -19.07
CA LYS A 161 -21.94 -3.25 -19.44
C LYS A 161 -21.33 -2.15 -18.57
N GLU A 162 -22.05 -1.05 -18.35
CA GLU A 162 -21.59 0.07 -17.53
C GLU A 162 -21.40 -0.34 -16.07
N LYS A 163 -22.32 -1.14 -15.50
CA LYS A 163 -22.14 -1.73 -14.16
C LYS A 163 -20.83 -2.51 -14.04
N LYS A 164 -20.53 -3.36 -15.04
CA LYS A 164 -19.27 -4.11 -15.11
C LYS A 164 -18.05 -3.27 -15.44
N ALA A 165 -18.22 -2.02 -15.89
CA ALA A 165 -17.13 -1.06 -16.09
C ALA A 165 -16.86 -0.28 -14.80
N PHE A 166 -17.91 0.09 -14.05
CA PHE A 166 -17.81 0.68 -12.71
C PHE A 166 -17.16 -0.28 -11.71
N GLU A 167 -17.57 -1.56 -11.70
CA GLU A 167 -16.92 -2.63 -10.91
C GLU A 167 -15.41 -2.70 -11.19
N ARG A 168 -15.03 -2.86 -12.47
CA ARG A 168 -13.62 -2.91 -12.87
C ARG A 168 -12.83 -1.63 -12.56
N MET A 169 -13.46 -0.46 -12.59
CA MET A 169 -12.80 0.79 -12.24
C MET A 169 -12.39 0.86 -10.77
N ILE A 170 -13.16 0.22 -9.88
CA ILE A 170 -12.79 0.05 -8.47
C ILE A 170 -11.68 -0.99 -8.36
N ASP A 171 -11.83 -2.17 -8.99
CA ASP A 171 -10.83 -3.24 -8.98
C ASP A 171 -9.44 -2.74 -9.47
N ASP A 172 -9.41 -2.03 -10.61
CA ASP A 172 -8.20 -1.43 -11.18
C ASP A 172 -7.56 -0.38 -10.23
N GLY A 173 -8.39 0.41 -9.54
CA GLY A 173 -7.95 1.41 -8.57
C GLY A 173 -7.35 0.79 -7.31
N VAL A 174 -7.98 -0.26 -6.78
CA VAL A 174 -7.46 -1.07 -5.66
C VAL A 174 -6.14 -1.73 -6.06
N ALA A 175 -6.08 -2.39 -7.22
CA ALA A 175 -4.86 -3.05 -7.69
C ALA A 175 -3.68 -2.09 -7.86
N ALA A 176 -3.90 -0.93 -8.50
CA ALA A 176 -2.87 0.08 -8.71
C ALA A 176 -2.37 0.71 -7.39
N GLY A 177 -3.27 0.94 -6.43
CA GLY A 177 -2.89 1.47 -5.12
C GLY A 177 -2.19 0.44 -4.24
N LEU A 178 -2.62 -0.82 -4.27
CA LEU A 178 -1.93 -1.92 -3.57
C LEU A 178 -0.50 -2.11 -4.09
N ASP A 179 -0.27 -2.05 -5.41
CA ASP A 179 1.08 -2.09 -5.97
C ASP A 179 1.96 -0.95 -5.44
N LYS A 180 1.42 0.27 -5.40
CA LYS A 180 2.08 1.45 -4.84
C LYS A 180 2.35 1.30 -3.34
N THR A 181 1.43 0.72 -2.59
CA THR A 181 1.62 0.39 -1.17
C THR A 181 2.78 -0.59 -0.96
N ILE A 182 2.92 -1.63 -1.81
CA ILE A 182 4.06 -2.54 -1.73
C ILE A 182 5.36 -1.81 -2.04
N GLU A 183 5.40 -0.98 -3.09
CA GLU A 183 6.59 -0.16 -3.41
C GLU A 183 7.03 0.70 -2.23
N VAL A 184 6.08 1.41 -1.59
CA VAL A 184 6.33 2.24 -0.41
C VAL A 184 6.82 1.42 0.78
N LEU A 185 6.20 0.28 1.07
CA LEU A 185 6.60 -0.61 2.17
C LEU A 185 8.00 -1.19 1.97
N ILE A 186 8.33 -1.63 0.76
CA ILE A 186 9.65 -2.19 0.45
C ILE A 186 10.72 -1.09 0.46
N GLY A 187 10.42 0.12 -0.03
CA GLY A 187 11.32 1.27 0.12
C GLY A 187 11.57 1.67 1.57
N GLN A 188 10.55 1.54 2.44
CA GLN A 188 10.70 1.73 3.89
C GLN A 188 11.57 0.63 4.53
N VAL A 189 11.42 -0.63 4.13
CA VAL A 189 12.28 -1.74 4.60
C VAL A 189 13.73 -1.55 4.12
N GLU A 190 13.94 -1.20 2.85
CA GLU A 190 15.28 -0.92 2.32
C GLU A 190 15.95 0.23 3.08
N TYR A 191 15.19 1.28 3.41
CA TYR A 191 15.69 2.40 4.21
C TYR A 191 16.06 1.99 5.64
N ILE A 192 15.23 1.19 6.33
CA ILE A 192 15.56 0.64 7.66
C ILE A 192 16.87 -0.16 7.57
N LEU A 193 16.98 -1.07 6.61
CA LEU A 193 18.16 -1.91 6.42
C LEU A 193 19.42 -1.07 6.18
N VAL A 194 19.37 -0.10 5.28
CA VAL A 194 20.53 0.76 4.95
C VAL A 194 20.93 1.68 6.10
N MET A 195 19.98 2.16 6.91
CA MET A 195 20.25 3.12 7.99
C MET A 195 20.52 2.50 9.36
N MET A 196 20.09 1.25 9.60
CA MET A 196 20.14 0.63 10.93
C MET A 196 21.00 -0.63 11.00
N GLN A 197 21.29 -1.30 9.88
CA GLN A 197 22.22 -2.43 9.87
C GLN A 197 23.65 -1.90 9.83
N LEU A 198 24.42 -2.15 10.89
CA LEU A 198 25.82 -1.75 10.97
C LEU A 198 26.71 -2.81 10.30
N PRO A 199 27.82 -2.43 9.65
CA PRO A 199 28.79 -3.41 9.14
C PRO A 199 29.33 -4.36 10.23
N THR A 200 29.37 -3.88 11.47
CA THR A 200 29.77 -4.66 12.66
C THR A 200 28.76 -5.73 13.07
N ASP A 201 27.51 -5.67 12.60
CA ASP A 201 26.48 -6.67 12.94
C ASP A 201 26.76 -8.02 12.27
N TYR A 202 27.29 -7.99 11.04
CA TYR A 202 27.69 -9.17 10.27
C TYR A 202 29.20 -9.38 10.17
N ASN A 203 30.02 -8.36 10.43
CA ASN A 203 31.48 -8.49 10.55
C ASN A 203 31.98 -7.79 11.84
N PRO A 204 31.68 -8.34 13.03
CA PRO A 204 32.19 -7.84 14.30
C PRO A 204 33.68 -8.10 14.49
N ASP A 205 34.30 -7.35 15.41
CA ASP A 205 35.69 -7.54 15.82
C ASP A 205 35.87 -8.86 16.60
N GLU A 206 37.05 -9.48 16.48
CA GLU A 206 37.34 -10.84 17.01
C GLU A 206 37.15 -11.02 18.53
N ASN A 207 37.09 -9.92 19.30
CA ASN A 207 36.92 -9.92 20.76
C ASN A 207 35.54 -9.42 21.22
N THR A 208 34.59 -9.24 20.31
CA THR A 208 33.22 -8.82 20.65
C THR A 208 32.38 -10.04 21.04
N ASP A 209 31.83 -10.02 22.26
CA ASP A 209 30.80 -10.98 22.68
C ASP A 209 29.54 -10.78 21.82
N ILE A 210 29.22 -11.76 20.98
CA ILE A 210 28.01 -11.74 20.14
C ILE A 210 26.83 -12.32 20.91
N GLU A 211 25.76 -11.55 20.99
CA GLU A 211 24.45 -12.05 21.38
C GLU A 211 23.74 -12.67 20.16
N LEU A 212 23.38 -13.96 20.24
CA LEU A 212 22.72 -14.70 19.15
C LEU A 212 21.22 -14.37 19.07
N GLN A 213 20.92 -13.16 18.59
CA GLN A 213 19.57 -12.70 18.29
C GLN A 213 19.50 -12.05 16.90
N ALA A 214 18.29 -11.85 16.39
CA ALA A 214 18.09 -11.07 15.16
C ALA A 214 18.50 -9.61 15.42
N THR A 215 19.13 -8.96 14.45
CA THR A 215 19.61 -7.58 14.58
C THR A 215 18.46 -6.61 14.75
N ARG A 216 18.78 -5.41 15.25
CA ARG A 216 17.78 -4.36 15.39
C ARG A 216 17.16 -4.00 14.04
N ALA A 217 17.93 -3.90 12.95
CA ALA A 217 17.36 -3.58 11.64
C ALA A 217 16.41 -4.69 11.14
N CYS A 218 16.71 -5.96 11.42
CA CYS A 218 15.83 -7.08 11.11
C CYS A 218 14.50 -7.01 11.89
N GLN A 219 14.57 -6.83 13.21
CA GLN A 219 13.41 -6.69 14.08
C GLN A 219 12.52 -5.50 13.67
N GLU A 220 13.12 -4.36 13.34
CA GLU A 220 12.46 -3.13 12.91
C GLU A 220 11.78 -3.31 11.54
N ALA A 221 12.46 -3.93 10.57
CA ALA A 221 11.91 -4.23 9.25
C ALA A 221 10.71 -5.20 9.34
N VAL A 222 10.83 -6.28 10.11
CA VAL A 222 9.73 -7.23 10.32
C VAL A 222 8.57 -6.60 11.10
N THR A 223 8.85 -5.73 12.07
CA THR A 223 7.80 -4.97 12.79
C THR A 223 7.05 -4.02 11.87
N CYS A 224 7.76 -3.32 10.98
CA CYS A 224 7.16 -2.47 9.95
C CYS A 224 6.23 -3.27 9.02
N LEU A 225 6.73 -4.38 8.45
CA LEU A 225 5.95 -5.25 7.56
C LEU A 225 4.73 -5.87 8.28
N THR A 226 4.92 -6.38 9.49
CA THR A 226 3.88 -7.01 10.31
C THR A 226 2.75 -6.04 10.66
N THR A 227 3.07 -4.76 10.89
CA THR A 227 2.08 -3.73 11.21
C THR A 227 1.12 -3.51 10.03
N HIS A 228 1.65 -3.29 8.83
CA HIS A 228 0.83 -2.93 7.66
C HIS A 228 0.15 -4.14 7.01
N THR A 229 0.78 -5.32 7.03
CA THR A 229 0.13 -6.56 6.56
C THR A 229 -1.07 -6.95 7.41
N LYS A 230 -1.04 -6.71 8.73
CA LYS A 230 -2.21 -6.90 9.60
C LYS A 230 -3.38 -5.98 9.27
N MET A 231 -3.11 -4.76 8.81
CA MET A 231 -4.16 -3.79 8.43
C MET A 231 -4.91 -4.15 7.15
N LEU A 232 -4.42 -5.10 6.35
CA LEU A 232 -5.12 -5.60 5.17
C LEU A 232 -6.07 -6.75 5.48
N VAL A 233 -5.85 -7.46 6.60
CA VAL A 233 -6.61 -8.68 6.94
C VAL A 233 -8.04 -8.31 7.34
N GLY A 234 -8.98 -8.58 6.42
CA GLY A 234 -10.40 -8.25 6.56
C GLY A 234 -10.86 -7.05 5.74
N CYS A 235 -9.96 -6.43 4.96
CA CYS A 235 -10.19 -5.16 4.26
C CYS A 235 -10.34 -5.30 2.74
N THR A 236 -9.92 -6.45 2.21
CA THR A 236 -10.12 -6.85 0.83
C THR A 236 -10.36 -8.36 0.77
N ASP A 237 -10.78 -8.87 -0.38
CA ASP A 237 -11.12 -10.28 -0.52
C ASP A 237 -9.86 -11.18 -0.46
N LYS A 238 -10.08 -12.48 -0.24
CA LYS A 238 -8.97 -13.42 -0.07
C LYS A 238 -8.04 -13.50 -1.29
N HIS A 239 -8.57 -13.43 -2.51
CA HIS A 239 -7.75 -13.53 -3.71
C HIS A 239 -6.83 -12.33 -3.86
N THR A 240 -7.35 -11.11 -3.64
CA THR A 240 -6.55 -9.88 -3.62
C THR A 240 -5.49 -9.90 -2.51
N LEU A 241 -5.81 -10.42 -1.32
CA LEU A 241 -4.83 -10.62 -0.24
C LEU A 241 -3.71 -11.61 -0.61
N ASP A 242 -4.06 -12.76 -1.20
CA ASP A 242 -3.09 -13.79 -1.58
C ASP A 242 -2.10 -13.24 -2.63
N VAL A 243 -2.61 -12.51 -3.65
CA VAL A 243 -1.77 -11.83 -4.65
C VAL A 243 -0.87 -10.76 -4.02
N PHE A 244 -1.42 -9.92 -3.12
CA PHE A 244 -0.65 -8.89 -2.42
C PHE A 244 0.50 -9.50 -1.60
N PHE A 245 0.23 -10.53 -0.79
CA PHE A 245 1.26 -11.15 0.05
C PHE A 245 2.31 -11.91 -0.78
N GLN A 246 1.94 -12.49 -1.91
CA GLN A 246 2.88 -13.12 -2.83
C GLN A 246 3.85 -12.08 -3.44
N GLU A 247 3.34 -10.96 -3.95
CA GLU A 247 4.16 -9.89 -4.54
C GLU A 247 5.02 -9.18 -3.49
N LEU A 248 4.47 -8.89 -2.30
CA LEU A 248 5.22 -8.35 -1.17
C LEU A 248 6.39 -9.27 -0.79
N GLY A 249 6.14 -10.57 -0.68
CA GLY A 249 7.18 -11.55 -0.36
C GLY A 249 8.28 -11.63 -1.42
N LEU A 250 7.92 -11.54 -2.71
CA LEU A 250 8.89 -11.53 -3.81
C LEU A 250 9.75 -10.26 -3.81
N ARG A 251 9.16 -9.08 -3.63
CA ARG A 251 9.92 -7.82 -3.53
C ARG A 251 10.77 -7.78 -2.26
N LEU A 252 10.31 -8.36 -1.14
CA LEU A 252 11.11 -8.50 0.07
C LEU A 252 12.31 -9.42 -0.15
N PHE A 253 12.14 -10.57 -0.79
CA PHE A 253 13.25 -11.46 -1.15
C PHE A 253 14.30 -10.74 -2.01
N ASN A 254 13.87 -9.96 -3.01
CA ASN A 254 14.77 -9.15 -3.84
C ASN A 254 15.49 -8.04 -3.04
N CYS A 255 14.79 -7.38 -2.11
CA CYS A 255 15.36 -6.39 -1.20
C CYS A 255 16.45 -7.01 -0.29
N LEU A 256 16.14 -8.15 0.35
CA LEU A 256 17.06 -8.85 1.26
C LEU A 256 18.29 -9.42 0.53
N THR A 257 18.11 -10.04 -0.63
CA THR A 257 19.24 -10.55 -1.44
C THR A 257 20.16 -9.44 -1.94
N LYS A 258 19.61 -8.26 -2.29
CA LYS A 258 20.39 -7.06 -2.63
C LYS A 258 21.14 -6.51 -1.41
N HIS A 259 20.48 -6.45 -0.25
CA HIS A 259 21.11 -5.97 0.98
C HIS A 259 22.23 -6.92 1.45
N LEU A 260 22.04 -8.24 1.39
CA LEU A 260 23.06 -9.23 1.74
C LEU A 260 24.29 -9.12 0.83
N ARG A 261 24.11 -8.94 -0.49
CA ARG A 261 25.21 -8.65 -1.45
C ARG A 261 25.93 -7.31 -1.24
N SER A 262 25.49 -6.49 -0.28
CA SER A 262 26.12 -5.22 0.08
C SER A 262 26.86 -5.27 1.42
N ASN A 263 26.83 -6.41 2.12
CA ASN A 263 27.45 -6.59 3.43
C ASN A 263 28.57 -7.64 3.36
N ILE A 264 29.69 -7.37 4.05
CA ILE A 264 30.72 -8.39 4.30
C ILE A 264 30.36 -9.14 5.58
N VAL A 265 30.51 -10.46 5.57
CA VAL A 265 30.05 -11.34 6.66
C VAL A 265 31.21 -12.20 7.17
N SER A 266 31.48 -12.16 8.48
CA SER A 266 32.47 -13.03 9.12
C SER A 266 31.87 -14.37 9.54
N SER A 267 32.72 -15.36 9.87
CA SER A 267 32.22 -16.64 10.37
C SER A 267 31.41 -16.50 11.67
N GLN A 268 31.72 -15.49 12.49
CA GLN A 268 31.00 -15.20 13.74
C GLN A 268 29.68 -14.47 13.45
N GLY A 269 29.70 -13.44 12.59
CA GLY A 269 28.49 -12.70 12.19
C GLY A 269 27.55 -13.51 11.28
N GLY A 270 28.03 -14.58 10.64
CA GLY A 270 27.20 -15.56 9.94
C GLY A 270 26.13 -16.20 10.83
N PHE A 271 26.39 -16.37 12.13
CA PHE A 271 25.37 -16.83 13.08
C PHE A 271 24.30 -15.78 13.35
N VAL A 272 24.66 -14.49 13.41
CA VAL A 272 23.70 -13.37 13.53
C VAL A 272 22.84 -13.25 12.27
N LEU A 273 23.46 -13.36 11.09
CA LEU A 273 22.73 -13.43 9.82
C LEU A 273 21.74 -14.61 9.78
N ILE A 274 22.12 -15.79 10.29
CA ILE A 274 21.18 -16.92 10.43
C ILE A 274 19.99 -16.56 11.34
N CYS A 275 20.18 -15.80 12.42
CA CYS A 275 19.07 -15.32 13.25
C CYS A 275 18.12 -14.41 12.46
N ASP A 276 18.64 -13.47 11.66
CA ASP A 276 17.84 -12.57 10.81
C ASP A 276 17.05 -13.34 9.74
N LEU A 277 17.72 -14.24 9.02
CA LEU A 277 17.10 -15.05 7.97
C LEU A 277 15.99 -15.95 8.53
N ASN A 278 16.15 -16.46 9.76
CA ASN A 278 15.08 -17.15 10.47
C ASN A 278 13.93 -16.21 10.86
N HIS A 279 14.21 -14.97 11.26
CA HIS A 279 13.17 -13.99 11.62
C HIS A 279 12.34 -13.59 10.39
N TYR A 280 12.98 -13.29 9.25
CA TYR A 280 12.30 -13.04 7.98
C TYR A 280 11.48 -14.24 7.48
N TYR A 281 12.04 -15.46 7.58
CA TYR A 281 11.32 -16.68 7.24
C TYR A 281 10.05 -16.86 8.10
N ASN A 282 10.15 -16.66 9.41
CA ASN A 282 9.01 -16.77 10.32
C ASN A 282 7.91 -15.74 10.00
N PHE A 283 8.29 -14.51 9.62
CA PHE A 283 7.35 -13.52 9.10
C PHE A 283 6.63 -14.02 7.85
N ILE A 284 7.34 -14.53 6.84
CA ILE A 284 6.74 -15.02 5.60
C ILE A 284 5.82 -16.24 5.83
N VAL A 285 6.21 -17.17 6.69
CA VAL A 285 5.35 -18.29 7.09
C VAL A 285 4.06 -17.79 7.76
N SER A 286 4.12 -16.69 8.51
CA SER A 286 2.91 -16.09 9.13
C SER A 286 1.90 -15.54 8.11
N LEU A 287 2.36 -15.13 6.91
CA LEU A 287 1.50 -14.72 5.78
C LEU A 287 0.79 -15.90 5.09
N LYS A 288 1.18 -17.14 5.42
CA LYS A 288 0.60 -18.40 4.91
C LYS A 288 0.65 -18.56 3.39
N GLN A 289 1.65 -17.97 2.74
CA GLN A 289 1.82 -18.03 1.29
C GLN A 289 2.76 -19.18 0.87
N PRO A 290 2.23 -20.33 0.38
CA PRO A 290 3.05 -21.50 0.07
C PRO A 290 3.94 -21.29 -1.15
N VAL A 291 3.60 -20.35 -2.05
CA VAL A 291 4.36 -20.09 -3.29
C VAL A 291 5.70 -19.41 -2.99
N ILE A 292 5.74 -18.50 -2.01
CA ILE A 292 6.95 -17.72 -1.69
C ILE A 292 7.76 -18.28 -0.50
N THR A 293 7.16 -19.17 0.31
CA THR A 293 7.86 -19.82 1.43
C THR A 293 9.16 -20.53 1.01
N PRO A 294 9.22 -21.25 -0.14
CA PRO A 294 10.46 -21.84 -0.65
C PRO A 294 11.61 -20.83 -0.85
N ASN A 295 11.33 -19.62 -1.32
CA ASN A 295 12.36 -18.58 -1.51
C ASN A 295 13.04 -18.21 -0.19
N PHE A 296 12.28 -18.17 0.90
CA PHE A 296 12.83 -17.87 2.23
C PHE A 296 13.46 -19.09 2.91
N LEU A 297 13.13 -20.31 2.49
CA LEU A 297 13.93 -21.51 2.81
C LEU A 297 15.30 -21.46 2.13
N ALA A 298 15.36 -21.14 0.83
CA ALA A 298 16.62 -20.98 0.11
C ALA A 298 17.49 -19.87 0.72
N LEU A 299 16.90 -18.74 1.13
CA LEU A 299 17.60 -17.71 1.91
C LEU A 299 18.17 -18.24 3.22
N LYS A 300 17.41 -19.03 4.00
CA LYS A 300 17.92 -19.65 5.23
C LYS A 300 19.10 -20.58 4.97
N GLU A 301 19.04 -21.36 3.89
CA GLU A 301 20.16 -22.24 3.52
C GLU A 301 21.41 -21.47 3.09
N LEU A 302 21.28 -20.27 2.49
CA LEU A 302 22.43 -19.38 2.24
C LEU A 302 23.16 -18.99 3.52
N GLY A 303 22.48 -18.91 4.67
CA GLY A 303 23.13 -18.64 5.96
C GLY A 303 24.26 -19.64 6.27
N ASN A 304 24.12 -20.88 5.82
CA ASN A 304 25.15 -21.92 5.98
C ASN A 304 26.44 -21.61 5.21
N LEU A 305 26.39 -20.84 4.11
CA LEU A 305 27.57 -20.42 3.36
C LEU A 305 28.57 -19.65 4.22
N PHE A 306 28.11 -18.94 5.25
CA PHE A 306 28.95 -18.04 6.04
C PHE A 306 29.59 -18.71 7.27
N ILE A 307 29.04 -19.83 7.74
CA ILE A 307 29.53 -20.54 8.93
C ILE A 307 30.43 -21.76 8.61
N ILE A 308 30.39 -22.29 7.39
CA ILE A 308 31.26 -23.42 7.00
C ILE A 308 32.75 -22.98 6.98
N GLN A 309 33.60 -23.75 7.64
CA GLN A 309 35.04 -23.47 7.73
C GLN A 309 35.88 -24.21 6.68
N SER A 310 35.43 -25.38 6.21
CA SER A 310 36.12 -26.17 5.18
C SER A 310 35.82 -25.60 3.79
N PRO A 311 36.83 -25.14 3.01
CA PRO A 311 36.59 -24.66 1.65
C PRO A 311 36.08 -25.76 0.71
N SER A 312 36.41 -27.02 0.99
CA SER A 312 35.90 -28.18 0.25
C SER A 312 34.40 -28.40 0.48
N ASP A 313 33.93 -28.24 1.71
CA ASP A 313 32.53 -28.44 2.08
C ASP A 313 31.70 -27.24 1.61
N LEU A 314 32.26 -26.03 1.68
CA LEU A 314 31.66 -24.82 1.11
C LEU A 314 31.47 -24.97 -0.40
N LYS A 315 32.47 -25.50 -1.12
CA LYS A 315 32.36 -25.79 -2.55
C LYS A 315 31.24 -26.81 -2.84
N GLN A 316 31.12 -27.87 -2.05
CA GLN A 316 30.03 -28.84 -2.20
C GLN A 316 28.66 -28.16 -2.00
N LEU A 317 28.52 -27.31 -0.98
CA LEU A 317 27.29 -26.54 -0.76
C LEU A 317 26.95 -25.61 -1.94
N ILE A 318 27.94 -24.91 -2.52
CA ILE A 318 27.71 -23.99 -3.65
C ILE A 318 27.15 -24.73 -4.88
N HIS A 319 27.50 -26.01 -5.08
CA HIS A 319 27.00 -26.83 -6.19
C HIS A 319 25.73 -27.64 -5.86
N ASP A 320 25.23 -27.61 -4.62
CA ASP A 320 24.04 -28.34 -4.18
C ASP A 320 22.75 -27.58 -4.54
N MET A 321 22.32 -27.71 -5.80
CA MET A 321 21.12 -27.02 -6.33
C MET A 321 19.80 -27.56 -5.77
N GLU A 322 19.76 -28.81 -5.31
CA GLU A 322 18.56 -29.40 -4.70
C GLU A 322 18.26 -28.73 -3.36
N ARG A 323 19.30 -28.42 -2.58
CA ARG A 323 19.18 -27.73 -1.29
C ARG A 323 18.63 -26.31 -1.37
N PHE A 324 18.86 -25.59 -2.48
CA PHE A 324 18.24 -24.28 -2.74
C PHE A 324 16.90 -24.39 -3.50
N GLY A 325 16.36 -25.60 -3.69
CA GLY A 325 15.08 -25.85 -4.36
C GLY A 325 15.01 -25.38 -5.82
N GLY A 326 16.16 -25.19 -6.48
CA GLY A 326 16.26 -24.60 -7.82
C GLY A 326 15.92 -23.10 -7.90
N ILE A 327 15.81 -22.39 -6.77
CA ILE A 327 15.44 -20.97 -6.71
C ILE A 327 16.65 -20.07 -6.95
N LEU A 328 17.80 -20.48 -6.42
CA LEU A 328 19.09 -19.84 -6.60
C LEU A 328 19.95 -20.74 -7.48
N ARG A 329 20.66 -20.15 -8.45
CA ARG A 329 21.60 -20.87 -9.30
C ARG A 329 22.98 -20.92 -8.67
N VAL A 330 23.88 -21.73 -9.22
CA VAL A 330 25.28 -21.80 -8.78
C VAL A 330 25.91 -20.41 -8.78
N GLU A 331 25.62 -19.60 -9.79
CA GLU A 331 26.14 -18.25 -9.93
C GLU A 331 25.65 -17.32 -8.80
N ASP A 332 24.34 -17.35 -8.47
CA ASP A 332 23.76 -16.56 -7.38
C ASP A 332 24.39 -16.95 -6.03
N VAL A 333 24.49 -18.26 -5.77
CA VAL A 333 25.07 -18.82 -4.53
C VAL A 333 26.56 -18.48 -4.41
N PHE A 334 27.28 -18.43 -5.54
CA PHE A 334 28.68 -18.00 -5.60
C PHE A 334 28.83 -16.51 -5.28
N GLU A 335 27.99 -15.61 -5.82
CA GLU A 335 27.98 -14.18 -5.46
C GLU A 335 27.81 -13.95 -3.95
N PHE A 336 26.98 -14.76 -3.28
CA PHE A 336 26.86 -14.70 -1.81
C PHE A 336 28.11 -15.22 -1.09
N ALA A 337 28.79 -16.24 -1.62
CA ALA A 337 30.05 -16.72 -1.06
C ALA A 337 31.19 -15.69 -1.18
N GLU A 338 31.19 -14.85 -2.22
CA GLU A 338 32.15 -13.73 -2.36
C GLU A 338 32.06 -12.70 -1.23
N MET A 339 30.90 -12.62 -0.54
CA MET A 339 30.67 -11.67 0.56
C MET A 339 31.28 -12.12 1.89
N ARG A 340 31.88 -13.31 1.97
CA ARG A 340 32.59 -13.77 3.18
C ARG A 340 33.85 -12.93 3.43
N SER A 341 34.12 -12.57 4.69
CA SER A 341 35.31 -11.79 5.06
C SER A 341 36.63 -12.52 4.75
N ASP A 342 36.63 -13.86 4.76
CA ASP A 342 37.78 -14.71 4.43
C ASP A 342 37.89 -15.08 2.94
N TRP A 343 36.94 -14.64 2.09
CA TRP A 343 36.80 -15.10 0.70
C TRP A 343 38.11 -15.11 -0.09
N LYS A 344 38.88 -14.02 -0.04
CA LYS A 344 40.16 -13.86 -0.74
C LYS A 344 41.21 -14.94 -0.40
N SER A 345 41.11 -15.56 0.78
CA SER A 345 42.01 -16.64 1.20
C SER A 345 41.57 -18.02 0.69
N ILE A 346 40.26 -18.25 0.58
CA ILE A 346 39.66 -19.54 0.21
C ILE A 346 39.30 -19.65 -1.28
N GLN A 347 39.15 -18.52 -1.99
CA GLN A 347 38.69 -18.41 -3.38
C GLN A 347 39.36 -19.44 -4.30
N ARG A 348 40.70 -19.54 -4.29
CA ARG A 348 41.47 -20.47 -5.15
C ARG A 348 41.16 -21.95 -4.92
N ILE A 349 40.67 -22.32 -3.74
CA ILE A 349 40.32 -23.70 -3.39
C ILE A 349 38.90 -24.00 -3.85
N VAL A 350 37.97 -23.04 -3.68
CA VAL A 350 36.58 -23.13 -4.12
C VAL A 350 36.50 -23.13 -5.66
N GLU A 351 37.19 -22.20 -6.32
CA GLU A 351 37.20 -22.02 -7.78
C GLU A 351 37.99 -23.08 -8.57
N ARG A 352 38.75 -23.96 -7.90
CA ARG A 352 39.83 -24.74 -8.55
C ARG A 352 39.41 -25.58 -9.77
N ASP A 353 38.13 -25.96 -9.83
CA ASP A 353 37.57 -26.79 -10.89
C ASP A 353 36.51 -26.01 -11.72
N ARG A 354 36.59 -24.67 -11.79
CA ARG A 354 35.77 -23.79 -12.65
C ARG A 354 36.36 -23.63 -14.07
N LEU A 355 37.56 -24.16 -14.30
CA LEU A 355 38.37 -23.97 -15.50
C LEU A 355 38.75 -25.29 -16.21
N GLU A 356 38.16 -26.42 -15.79
CA GLU A 356 38.19 -27.73 -16.45
C GLU A 356 36.76 -28.13 -16.86
#